data_AF-A0A0N0IY10-F1
#
_entry.id   AF-A0A0N0IY10-F1
#
_cell.length_a   1.000
_cell.length_b   1.000
_cell.length_c   1.000
_cell.angle_alpha   90.00
_cell.angle_beta   90.00
_cell.angle_gamma   90.00
#
_symmetry.space_group_name_H-M   'P 1'
#
loop_
_entity.id
_entity.type
_entity.pdbx_description
1 polymer ?
#
loop_
_entity_poly.entity_id
_entity_poly.type
_entity_poly.pdbx_seq_one_letter_code
_entity_poly.pdbx_strand_id
1 'polypeptide(L)'
;MKKNYVSLCLFCITSLSGQIGINTSNPQASLDIVAQSSATAKGLLVPRLTSAEIFAMTTQNKLGSEQHSLIVFATDTPSHSTFVTSKITEPGFYRYTYNGSSPFQQYWRRMEPTAFERIIQAGKSGIRFIDADIQKYGAIGNNAVDISFSDQLYAPNGATGDYSFAAGLNTISRGNASTTLGTNTEAGGTSTFAGGKKTRSVGINSFAFGEESQATQTNSLAFGKLNYAQGDNSSILGGTNNKVNTAANSSILTGINNEITYSGTPNLNPTTFTGVNNSILGGGSNKITGSVYSNHNSIVGGSGNLITEGRSNTISGGVANKIKPGDVPYDQVWLSNNNIAGGSGNEINAYDSFIGGGDRNLIKLAGSHLNYPDGAGNGVIVGGQFNKIINAHYGSVLGGRGNASAGSYSIAGGIGNAAQSVGEVSLGLFGTLYTPQYPDAYTYSGYSAGVLSDPANSKDRLFNLGNGKATRNYNYDNIFLTVGNFEVTRSDAFTVLKNGQVGIDIDSFHTNTSNAKLQVNGGIKMGAQSATLSGNICDNNNRGQIIFVEDNFYGCKSTGWVLLNN
;
A
#
# COMPACT_ATOMS: atom_id res chain seq x y z
N MET A 1 -88.31 27.43 13.94
CA MET A 1 -88.90 26.62 15.03
C MET A 1 -89.52 25.35 14.45
N LYS A 2 -89.08 24.16 14.85
CA LYS A 2 -89.91 22.93 14.91
C LYS A 2 -89.41 22.10 16.09
N LYS A 3 -90.26 21.88 17.09
CA LYS A 3 -89.99 20.97 18.21
C LYS A 3 -90.58 19.61 17.85
N ASN A 4 -89.74 18.59 17.69
CA ASN A 4 -90.19 17.20 17.65
C ASN A 4 -89.88 16.57 19.01
N TYR A 5 -90.90 16.43 19.86
CA TYR A 5 -90.80 15.57 21.04
C TYR A 5 -90.89 14.12 20.57
N VAL A 6 -89.86 13.31 20.85
CA VAL A 6 -89.93 11.85 20.69
C VAL A 6 -90.33 11.27 22.04
N SER A 7 -91.32 10.38 22.04
CA SER A 7 -91.87 9.80 23.28
C SER A 7 -90.83 8.94 23.99
N LEU A 8 -90.66 9.14 25.30
CA LEU A 8 -89.85 8.28 26.15
C LEU A 8 -90.63 7.01 26.50
N CYS A 9 -90.80 6.13 25.52
CA CYS A 9 -91.46 4.83 25.73
C CYS A 9 -90.61 3.95 26.64
N LEU A 10 -91.19 3.58 27.79
CA LEU A 10 -90.58 2.69 28.78
C LEU A 10 -90.42 1.27 28.20
N PHE A 11 -89.19 0.89 27.86
CA PHE A 11 -88.86 -0.49 27.48
C PHE A 11 -88.23 -1.24 28.66
N CYS A 12 -88.97 -2.19 29.23
CA CYS A 12 -88.40 -3.19 30.12
C CYS A 12 -87.48 -4.10 29.31
N ILE A 13 -86.17 -3.97 29.49
CA ILE A 13 -85.17 -4.87 28.91
C ILE A 13 -84.23 -5.34 30.02
N THR A 14 -84.23 -6.65 30.24
CA THR A 14 -83.32 -7.35 31.15
C THR A 14 -81.87 -7.21 30.67
N SER A 15 -80.99 -6.68 31.51
CA SER A 15 -79.51 -6.81 31.44
C SER A 15 -78.93 -7.17 30.07
N LEU A 16 -79.07 -6.26 29.09
CA LEU A 16 -78.56 -6.42 27.72
C LEU A 16 -77.67 -5.23 27.38
N SER A 17 -76.56 -5.51 26.72
CA SER A 17 -75.47 -4.56 26.46
C SER A 17 -75.95 -3.31 25.73
N GLY A 18 -75.59 -2.13 26.25
CA GLY A 18 -75.96 -0.85 25.65
C GLY A 18 -75.35 -0.66 24.26
N GLN A 19 -76.18 -0.82 23.22
CA GLN A 19 -75.80 -0.69 21.82
C GLN A 19 -76.80 0.16 21.05
N ILE A 20 -76.30 1.16 20.33
CA ILE A 20 -77.11 2.08 19.51
C ILE A 20 -76.94 1.70 18.04
N GLY A 21 -77.95 1.06 17.46
CA GLY A 21 -78.03 0.79 16.03
C GLY A 21 -78.64 1.96 15.26
N ILE A 22 -77.92 2.48 14.26
CA ILE A 22 -78.42 3.38 13.24
C ILE A 22 -78.48 2.59 11.93
N ASN A 23 -79.69 2.49 11.35
CA ASN A 23 -80.01 1.67 10.17
C ASN A 23 -79.78 0.14 10.34
N THR A 24 -79.63 -0.35 11.58
CA THR A 24 -79.57 -1.79 11.90
C THR A 24 -80.42 -2.10 13.13
N SER A 25 -81.09 -3.26 13.11
CA SER A 25 -81.81 -3.85 14.25
C SER A 25 -80.96 -4.86 15.04
N ASN A 26 -79.75 -5.17 14.56
CA ASN A 26 -78.80 -6.08 15.19
C ASN A 26 -77.41 -5.41 15.25
N PRO A 27 -77.21 -4.42 16.14
CA PRO A 27 -75.97 -3.64 16.21
C PRO A 27 -74.79 -4.51 16.65
N GLN A 28 -73.69 -4.48 15.89
CA GLN A 28 -72.48 -5.24 16.19
C GLN A 28 -71.51 -4.51 17.14
N ALA A 29 -71.82 -3.26 17.52
CA ALA A 29 -71.00 -2.41 18.38
C ALA A 29 -71.89 -1.48 19.25
N SER A 30 -71.29 -0.82 20.26
CA SER A 30 -72.01 0.15 21.11
C SER A 30 -72.58 1.35 20.34
N LEU A 31 -71.99 1.69 19.19
CA LEU A 31 -72.59 2.51 18.15
C LEU A 31 -72.29 1.83 16.80
N ASP A 32 -73.33 1.42 16.09
CA ASP A 32 -73.25 0.79 14.78
C ASP A 32 -74.05 1.63 13.78
N ILE A 33 -73.45 1.99 12.63
CA ILE A 33 -74.03 2.90 11.64
C ILE A 33 -73.96 2.24 10.26
N VAL A 34 -75.02 1.53 9.90
CA VAL A 34 -75.09 0.76 8.65
C VAL A 34 -75.43 1.68 7.46
N ALA A 35 -74.78 1.42 6.33
CA ALA A 35 -74.97 2.19 5.11
C ALA A 35 -76.31 1.85 4.42
N GLN A 36 -77.15 2.88 4.21
CA GLN A 36 -78.38 2.78 3.42
C GLN A 36 -78.11 3.16 1.95
N SER A 37 -78.88 2.62 1.00
CA SER A 37 -78.69 2.80 -0.45
C SER A 37 -79.23 4.12 -1.05
N SER A 38 -79.63 5.08 -0.21
CA SER A 38 -80.16 6.39 -0.64
C SER A 38 -79.11 7.32 -1.25
N ALA A 39 -79.54 8.38 -1.96
CA ALA A 39 -78.66 9.43 -2.50
C ALA A 39 -78.32 10.57 -1.51
N THR A 40 -78.65 10.43 -0.23
CA THR A 40 -78.39 11.46 0.80
C THR A 40 -76.96 11.36 1.33
N ALA A 41 -76.44 12.45 1.92
CA ALA A 41 -75.19 12.43 2.67
C ALA A 41 -75.25 11.45 3.86
N LYS A 42 -74.13 10.80 4.18
CA LYS A 42 -73.99 9.74 5.20
C LYS A 42 -72.64 9.89 5.92
N GLY A 43 -72.56 9.39 7.14
CA GLY A 43 -71.35 9.44 7.99
C GLY A 43 -71.56 10.19 9.29
N LEU A 44 -70.48 10.40 10.05
CA LEU A 44 -70.47 11.12 11.33
C LEU A 44 -69.86 12.52 11.15
N LEU A 45 -70.58 13.56 11.57
CA LEU A 45 -70.01 14.91 11.68
C LEU A 45 -69.26 15.06 13.00
N VAL A 46 -67.94 15.16 12.91
CA VAL A 46 -67.03 15.46 14.03
C VAL A 46 -67.06 16.96 14.36
N PRO A 47 -66.98 17.37 15.64
CA PRO A 47 -66.84 18.78 16.02
C PRO A 47 -65.63 19.45 15.34
N ARG A 48 -65.87 20.59 14.69
CA ARG A 48 -64.83 21.44 14.10
C ARG A 48 -64.51 22.57 15.06
N LEU A 49 -63.23 22.76 15.37
CA LEU A 49 -62.75 23.72 16.38
C LEU A 49 -61.53 24.47 15.85
N THR A 50 -61.40 25.74 16.23
CA THR A 50 -60.16 26.51 16.06
C THR A 50 -59.06 25.99 16.98
N SER A 51 -57.81 26.23 16.61
CA SER A 51 -56.65 26.00 17.47
C SER A 51 -56.75 26.80 18.78
N ALA A 52 -57.41 27.96 18.77
CA ALA A 52 -57.68 28.76 19.96
C ALA A 52 -58.64 28.05 20.94
N GLU A 53 -59.72 27.43 20.44
CA GLU A 53 -60.63 26.62 21.27
C GLU A 53 -59.94 25.36 21.81
N ILE A 54 -59.12 24.69 20.98
CA ILE A 54 -58.35 23.51 21.39
C ILE A 54 -57.29 23.88 22.45
N PHE A 55 -56.64 25.04 22.30
CA PHE A 55 -55.71 25.61 23.27
C PHE A 55 -56.43 26.01 24.57
N ALA A 56 -57.64 26.56 24.49
CA ALA A 56 -58.45 26.91 25.66
C ALA A 56 -58.86 25.65 26.46
N MET A 57 -59.37 24.60 25.80
CA MET A 57 -59.66 23.32 26.48
C MET A 57 -58.43 22.73 27.16
N THR A 58 -57.27 22.83 26.50
CA THR A 58 -55.99 22.37 27.01
C THR A 58 -55.53 23.16 28.24
N THR A 59 -55.52 24.49 28.17
CA THR A 59 -54.98 25.36 29.24
C THR A 59 -55.94 25.56 30.42
N GLN A 60 -57.24 25.32 30.23
CA GLN A 60 -58.26 25.40 31.29
C GLN A 60 -58.55 24.05 31.96
N ASN A 61 -57.66 23.06 31.80
CA ASN A 61 -57.78 21.69 32.36
C ASN A 61 -59.13 21.02 32.05
N LYS A 62 -59.61 21.11 30.79
CA LYS A 62 -60.85 20.48 30.32
C LYS A 62 -60.63 19.12 29.64
N LEU A 63 -59.38 18.64 29.63
CA LEU A 63 -58.96 17.39 29.03
C LEU A 63 -58.23 16.56 30.10
N GLY A 64 -58.64 15.30 30.27
CA GLY A 64 -58.03 14.35 31.20
C GLY A 64 -58.26 12.89 30.76
N SER A 65 -58.27 11.96 31.71
CA SER A 65 -58.54 10.53 31.44
C SER A 65 -59.84 10.31 30.67
N GLU A 66 -60.90 11.00 31.10
CA GLU A 66 -62.26 10.88 30.53
C GLU A 66 -62.39 11.43 29.09
N GLN A 67 -61.35 12.11 28.58
CA GLN A 67 -61.28 12.61 27.21
C GLN A 67 -60.23 11.86 26.37
N HIS A 68 -59.59 10.80 26.88
CA HIS A 68 -58.70 9.97 26.07
C HIS A 68 -59.44 9.45 24.83
N SER A 69 -58.85 9.62 23.64
CA SER A 69 -59.48 9.37 22.33
C SER A 69 -60.65 10.30 21.95
N LEU A 70 -60.81 11.47 22.58
CA LEU A 70 -61.68 12.54 22.07
C LEU A 70 -61.21 12.97 20.67
N ILE A 71 -62.10 12.91 19.67
CA ILE A 71 -61.82 13.24 18.27
C ILE A 71 -62.40 14.62 17.91
N VAL A 72 -61.59 15.47 17.27
CA VAL A 72 -61.96 16.81 16.76
C VAL A 72 -61.38 17.03 15.37
N PHE A 73 -61.90 18.03 14.65
CA PHE A 73 -61.27 18.57 13.45
C PHE A 73 -60.74 19.98 13.73
N ALA A 74 -59.42 20.18 13.67
CA ALA A 74 -58.81 21.49 13.81
C ALA A 74 -58.95 22.29 12.50
N THR A 75 -59.39 23.55 12.57
CA THR A 75 -59.66 24.38 11.38
C THR A 75 -58.49 25.29 10.96
N ASP A 76 -57.53 25.53 11.84
CA ASP A 76 -56.38 26.43 11.63
C ASP A 76 -55.15 25.96 12.44
N THR A 77 -54.03 26.65 12.29
CA THR A 77 -52.77 26.39 13.00
C THR A 77 -52.63 27.27 14.25
N PRO A 78 -52.10 26.76 15.38
CA PRO A 78 -51.92 27.56 16.58
C PRO A 78 -50.86 28.66 16.37
N SER A 79 -51.25 29.93 16.55
CA SER A 79 -50.29 31.05 16.62
C SER A 79 -49.40 30.99 17.86
N HIS A 80 -49.85 30.28 18.90
CA HIS A 80 -49.14 30.01 20.14
C HIS A 80 -49.39 28.54 20.52
N SER A 81 -48.37 27.83 21.02
CA SER A 81 -48.50 26.41 21.38
C SER A 81 -47.90 26.05 22.73
N THR A 82 -48.45 24.99 23.33
CA THR A 82 -47.87 24.28 24.48
C THR A 82 -47.34 22.92 24.01
N PHE A 83 -46.66 22.15 24.85
CA PHE A 83 -46.28 20.77 24.51
C PHE A 83 -47.48 19.89 24.08
N VAL A 84 -48.67 20.16 24.62
CA VAL A 84 -49.90 19.39 24.33
C VAL A 84 -50.50 19.76 22.96
N THR A 85 -50.31 21.01 22.51
CA THR A 85 -50.86 21.53 21.23
C THR A 85 -49.84 21.72 20.11
N SER A 86 -48.52 21.63 20.38
CA SER A 86 -47.45 21.84 19.38
C SER A 86 -47.42 20.84 18.23
N LYS A 87 -48.20 19.75 18.34
CA LYS A 87 -48.37 18.72 17.30
C LYS A 87 -49.53 19.02 16.33
N ILE A 88 -50.22 20.15 16.49
CA ILE A 88 -51.25 20.64 15.56
C ILE A 88 -50.54 21.54 14.53
N THR A 89 -50.05 20.94 13.45
CA THR A 89 -49.20 21.61 12.44
C THR A 89 -49.99 22.17 11.26
N GLU A 90 -51.20 21.68 11.04
CA GLU A 90 -52.11 22.09 9.96
C GLU A 90 -53.58 21.69 10.28
N PRO A 91 -54.57 22.25 9.58
CA PRO A 91 -55.97 21.81 9.70
C PRO A 91 -56.14 20.32 9.38
N GLY A 92 -57.07 19.64 10.05
CA GLY A 92 -57.30 18.21 9.87
C GLY A 92 -57.89 17.52 11.10
N PHE A 93 -58.03 16.19 11.04
CA PHE A 93 -58.53 15.40 12.18
C PHE A 93 -57.45 15.13 13.23
N TYR A 94 -57.78 15.32 14.51
CA TYR A 94 -56.92 15.06 15.66
C TYR A 94 -57.68 14.28 16.74
N ARG A 95 -56.98 13.36 17.42
CA ARG A 95 -57.44 12.77 18.69
C ARG A 95 -56.61 13.26 19.88
N TYR A 96 -57.24 13.47 21.02
CA TYR A 96 -56.51 13.69 22.27
C TYR A 96 -55.95 12.38 22.82
N THR A 97 -54.69 12.41 23.27
CA THR A 97 -53.99 11.27 23.89
C THR A 97 -53.62 11.65 25.32
N TYR A 98 -54.03 10.85 26.30
CA TYR A 98 -53.72 11.02 27.73
C TYR A 98 -52.98 9.78 28.25
N ASN A 99 -51.67 9.90 28.48
CA ASN A 99 -50.85 8.81 29.03
C ASN A 99 -50.43 9.08 30.50
N GLY A 100 -50.99 10.11 31.14
CA GLY A 100 -50.68 10.53 32.51
C GLY A 100 -50.97 12.01 32.76
N SER A 101 -50.85 12.43 34.02
CA SER A 101 -51.18 13.80 34.46
C SER A 101 -50.12 14.85 34.12
N SER A 102 -48.91 14.46 33.69
CA SER A 102 -47.90 15.41 33.23
C SER A 102 -48.26 15.97 31.84
N PRO A 103 -48.05 17.28 31.57
CA PRO A 103 -48.19 17.83 30.22
C PRO A 103 -47.35 17.11 29.17
N PHE A 104 -46.21 16.51 29.55
CA PHE A 104 -45.38 15.73 28.62
C PHE A 104 -45.98 14.36 28.23
N GLN A 105 -46.97 13.90 28.98
CA GLN A 105 -47.72 12.65 28.73
C GLN A 105 -49.05 12.89 28.00
N GLN A 106 -49.38 14.15 27.67
CA GLN A 106 -50.62 14.55 27.02
C GLN A 106 -50.32 15.24 25.70
N TYR A 107 -51.05 14.91 24.64
CA TYR A 107 -50.93 15.62 23.36
C TYR A 107 -52.10 15.31 22.42
N TRP A 108 -52.41 16.29 21.58
CA TRP A 108 -53.18 16.03 20.37
C TRP A 108 -52.32 15.27 19.36
N ARG A 109 -52.89 14.25 18.71
CA ARG A 109 -52.25 13.45 17.67
C ARG A 109 -53.12 13.48 16.42
N ARG A 110 -52.56 13.96 15.30
CA ARG A 110 -53.20 13.92 13.99
C ARG A 110 -53.63 12.48 13.65
N MET A 111 -54.80 12.34 13.07
CA MET A 111 -55.40 11.04 12.73
C MET A 111 -55.12 10.62 11.28
N GLU A 112 -54.76 11.56 10.43
CA GLU A 112 -54.22 11.29 9.10
C GLU A 112 -52.83 10.65 9.19
N PRO A 113 -52.44 9.83 8.18
CA PRO A 113 -51.15 9.15 8.17
C PRO A 113 -49.98 10.14 8.28
N THR A 114 -49.19 10.01 9.34
CA THR A 114 -47.80 10.46 9.33
C THR A 114 -47.03 9.70 8.25
N ALA A 115 -45.97 10.26 7.67
CA ALA A 115 -45.18 9.57 6.63
C ALA A 115 -44.67 8.16 7.05
N PHE A 116 -44.59 7.90 8.36
CA PHE A 116 -44.20 6.64 8.95
C PHE A 116 -45.25 6.10 9.93
N GLU A 117 -45.37 4.78 10.00
CA GLU A 117 -46.12 4.03 11.01
C GLU A 117 -45.20 3.18 11.90
N ARG A 118 -45.74 2.66 13.02
CA ARG A 118 -45.07 1.65 13.85
C ARG A 118 -45.73 0.30 13.61
N ILE A 119 -45.00 -0.60 12.97
CA ILE A 119 -45.42 -1.97 12.66
C ILE A 119 -44.89 -2.96 13.70
N ILE A 120 -45.50 -4.15 13.73
CA ILE A 120 -45.03 -5.31 14.51
C ILE A 120 -44.98 -6.53 13.59
N GLN A 121 -43.82 -7.17 13.45
CA GLN A 121 -43.63 -8.33 12.57
C GLN A 121 -42.72 -9.35 13.28
N ALA A 122 -43.06 -10.64 13.24
CA ALA A 122 -42.34 -11.69 13.97
C ALA A 122 -42.05 -11.37 15.47
N GLY A 123 -42.97 -10.66 16.14
CA GLY A 123 -42.83 -10.23 17.54
C GLY A 123 -41.97 -8.97 17.77
N LYS A 124 -41.38 -8.39 16.72
CA LYS A 124 -40.48 -7.25 16.75
C LYS A 124 -41.21 -5.97 16.32
N SER A 125 -41.01 -4.84 17.03
CA SER A 125 -41.68 -3.57 16.68
C SER A 125 -40.72 -2.51 16.15
N GLY A 126 -40.84 -2.13 14.88
CA GLY A 126 -40.08 -1.06 14.26
C GLY A 126 -40.97 -0.01 13.59
N ILE A 127 -40.34 0.95 12.91
CA ILE A 127 -41.00 2.04 12.18
C ILE A 127 -40.75 1.83 10.68
N ARG A 128 -41.78 2.02 9.83
CA ARG A 128 -41.67 1.94 8.36
C ARG A 128 -42.51 3.04 7.70
N PHE A 129 -42.29 3.35 6.43
CA PHE A 129 -43.27 4.09 5.61
C PHE A 129 -44.67 3.46 5.69
N ILE A 130 -45.71 4.29 5.65
CA ILE A 130 -47.11 3.82 5.56
C ILE A 130 -47.39 3.24 4.17
N ASP A 131 -48.29 2.24 4.12
CA ASP A 131 -48.68 1.49 2.91
C ASP A 131 -47.51 0.77 2.20
N ALA A 132 -46.42 0.54 2.93
CA ALA A 132 -45.25 -0.18 2.44
C ALA A 132 -45.57 -1.68 2.22
N ASP A 133 -45.82 -2.05 0.97
CA ASP A 133 -46.12 -3.42 0.52
C ASP A 133 -45.14 -4.45 1.12
N ILE A 134 -45.63 -5.24 2.08
CA ILE A 134 -44.83 -6.20 2.84
C ILE A 134 -44.30 -7.36 1.99
N GLN A 135 -44.79 -7.57 0.77
CA GLN A 135 -44.12 -8.50 -0.14
C GLN A 135 -42.75 -7.99 -0.57
N LYS A 136 -42.47 -6.69 -0.47
CA LYS A 136 -41.22 -6.07 -0.94
C LYS A 136 -40.18 -5.81 0.14
N TYR A 137 -40.47 -6.09 1.40
CA TYR A 137 -39.56 -5.85 2.53
C TYR A 137 -39.45 -7.10 3.40
N GLY A 138 -38.32 -7.26 4.08
CA GLY A 138 -38.20 -8.26 5.13
C GLY A 138 -38.95 -7.85 6.40
N ALA A 139 -39.15 -8.82 7.29
CA ALA A 139 -39.73 -8.58 8.61
C ALA A 139 -38.90 -7.54 9.38
N ILE A 140 -39.56 -6.52 9.92
CA ILE A 140 -38.90 -5.40 10.62
C ILE A 140 -38.09 -5.88 11.84
N GLY A 141 -36.94 -5.25 12.09
CA GLY A 141 -36.18 -5.43 13.31
C GLY A 141 -36.82 -4.76 14.53
N ASN A 142 -36.52 -5.25 15.73
CA ASN A 142 -37.05 -4.65 16.96
C ASN A 142 -36.40 -3.28 17.20
N ASN A 143 -37.23 -2.25 17.33
CA ASN A 143 -36.85 -0.84 17.32
C ASN A 143 -36.05 -0.38 16.08
N ALA A 144 -36.13 -1.12 14.96
CA ALA A 144 -35.54 -0.71 13.70
C ALA A 144 -36.36 0.41 13.02
N VAL A 145 -35.73 1.14 12.09
CA VAL A 145 -36.33 2.25 11.33
C VAL A 145 -36.07 2.06 9.84
N ASP A 146 -37.14 1.86 9.09
CA ASP A 146 -37.12 1.54 7.67
C ASP A 146 -37.78 2.64 6.84
N ILE A 147 -36.95 3.57 6.37
CA ILE A 147 -37.33 4.61 5.42
C ILE A 147 -36.75 4.31 4.03
N SER A 148 -36.60 3.01 3.73
CA SER A 148 -36.25 2.53 2.39
C SER A 148 -37.49 2.39 1.51
N PHE A 149 -37.30 2.54 0.21
CA PHE A 149 -38.24 2.13 -0.81
C PHE A 149 -37.79 0.78 -1.37
N SER A 150 -38.72 -0.10 -1.69
CA SER A 150 -38.43 -1.35 -2.39
C SER A 150 -39.34 -1.50 -3.60
N ASP A 151 -38.76 -1.82 -4.76
CA ASP A 151 -39.51 -2.11 -6.00
C ASP A 151 -39.65 -3.62 -6.28
N GLN A 152 -38.94 -4.47 -5.54
CA GLN A 152 -38.84 -5.91 -5.81
C GLN A 152 -39.77 -6.76 -4.95
N LEU A 153 -40.52 -7.67 -5.58
CA LEU A 153 -41.35 -8.66 -4.90
C LEU A 153 -40.52 -9.78 -4.26
N TYR A 154 -40.96 -10.24 -3.09
CA TYR A 154 -40.32 -11.23 -2.23
C TYR A 154 -38.89 -10.86 -1.79
N ALA A 155 -38.55 -9.57 -1.85
CA ALA A 155 -37.25 -9.06 -1.43
C ALA A 155 -37.20 -8.83 0.08
N PRO A 156 -36.14 -9.29 0.78
CA PRO A 156 -35.98 -9.10 2.22
C PRO A 156 -35.52 -7.67 2.60
N ASN A 157 -35.78 -6.67 1.75
CA ASN A 157 -35.24 -5.31 1.84
C ASN A 157 -35.69 -4.56 3.11
N GLY A 158 -35.00 -3.47 3.43
CA GLY A 158 -35.30 -2.62 4.57
C GLY A 158 -34.56 -2.98 5.86
N ALA A 159 -35.06 -2.48 6.99
CA ALA A 159 -34.39 -2.55 8.30
C ALA A 159 -34.83 -3.80 9.08
N THR A 160 -34.24 -4.95 8.74
CA THR A 160 -34.63 -6.28 9.24
C THR A 160 -33.86 -6.74 10.48
N GLY A 161 -32.66 -6.19 10.70
CA GLY A 161 -31.90 -6.38 11.94
C GLY A 161 -32.47 -5.53 13.08
N ASP A 162 -32.46 -6.04 14.31
CA ASP A 162 -32.90 -5.27 15.48
C ASP A 162 -32.09 -3.97 15.62
N TYR A 163 -32.75 -2.88 16.00
CA TYR A 163 -32.16 -1.53 16.11
C TYR A 163 -31.53 -0.99 14.82
N SER A 164 -31.75 -1.62 13.66
CA SER A 164 -31.11 -1.21 12.41
C SER A 164 -31.84 -0.06 11.69
N PHE A 165 -31.15 0.58 10.75
CA PHE A 165 -31.67 1.68 9.95
C PHE A 165 -31.53 1.39 8.45
N ALA A 166 -32.55 1.69 7.64
CA ALA A 166 -32.48 1.58 6.17
C ALA A 166 -33.10 2.82 5.50
N ALA A 167 -32.44 3.36 4.48
CA ALA A 167 -32.95 4.49 3.71
C ALA A 167 -32.53 4.46 2.23
N GLY A 168 -33.46 4.85 1.35
CA GLY A 168 -33.26 4.87 -0.09
C GLY A 168 -33.74 3.59 -0.79
N LEU A 169 -33.35 3.36 -2.05
CA LEU A 169 -33.97 2.34 -2.92
C LEU A 169 -33.30 0.95 -2.78
N ASN A 170 -34.09 -0.09 -2.54
CA ASN A 170 -33.69 -1.50 -2.47
C ASN A 170 -32.51 -1.78 -1.50
N THR A 171 -32.36 -0.97 -0.45
CA THR A 171 -31.31 -1.15 0.56
C THR A 171 -31.74 -2.14 1.64
N ILE A 172 -30.79 -2.79 2.32
CA ILE A 172 -31.10 -3.85 3.30
C ILE A 172 -30.14 -3.89 4.50
N SER A 173 -30.67 -3.58 5.68
CA SER A 173 -29.97 -3.64 6.97
C SER A 173 -30.38 -4.92 7.69
N ARG A 174 -29.58 -5.98 7.57
CA ARG A 174 -29.86 -7.30 8.20
C ARG A 174 -29.20 -7.45 9.56
N GLY A 175 -28.05 -6.83 9.76
CA GLY A 175 -27.32 -6.92 11.02
C GLY A 175 -28.07 -6.24 12.17
N ASN A 176 -28.01 -6.82 13.37
CA ASN A 176 -28.41 -6.10 14.58
C ASN A 176 -27.56 -4.81 14.70
N ALA A 177 -28.20 -3.68 14.97
CA ALA A 177 -27.63 -2.33 14.97
C ALA A 177 -26.92 -1.89 13.66
N SER A 178 -27.27 -2.49 12.52
CA SER A 178 -26.70 -2.11 11.21
C SER A 178 -27.35 -0.86 10.60
N THR A 179 -26.73 -0.27 9.57
CA THR A 179 -27.27 0.90 8.85
C THR A 179 -27.00 0.82 7.35
N THR A 180 -28.02 1.05 6.53
CA THR A 180 -27.92 1.19 5.07
C THR A 180 -28.45 2.51 4.56
N LEU A 181 -27.73 3.12 3.62
CA LEU A 181 -28.10 4.38 2.98
C LEU A 181 -27.88 4.31 1.47
N GLY A 182 -28.84 4.79 0.67
CA GLY A 182 -28.66 5.09 -0.75
C GLY A 182 -29.40 4.14 -1.69
N THR A 183 -28.68 3.34 -2.49
CA THR A 183 -29.31 2.53 -3.55
C THR A 183 -28.67 1.14 -3.67
N ASN A 184 -29.45 0.07 -3.46
CA ASN A 184 -29.06 -1.34 -3.49
C ASN A 184 -27.92 -1.72 -2.51
N THR A 185 -27.82 -1.05 -1.35
CA THR A 185 -26.75 -1.30 -0.35
C THR A 185 -27.14 -2.39 0.67
N GLU A 186 -26.17 -3.20 1.12
CA GLU A 186 -26.37 -4.25 2.15
C GLU A 186 -25.49 -4.03 3.37
N ALA A 187 -26.08 -3.94 4.57
CA ALA A 187 -25.39 -4.00 5.86
C ALA A 187 -25.79 -5.31 6.57
N GLY A 188 -25.01 -6.37 6.34
CA GLY A 188 -25.35 -7.75 6.69
C GLY A 188 -24.81 -8.23 8.04
N GLY A 189 -23.65 -7.72 8.47
CA GLY A 189 -23.02 -8.09 9.74
C GLY A 189 -23.60 -7.28 10.91
N THR A 190 -23.54 -7.81 12.13
CA THR A 190 -23.86 -7.04 13.35
C THR A 190 -23.04 -5.75 13.38
N SER A 191 -23.69 -4.63 13.73
CA SER A 191 -23.12 -3.29 13.86
C SER A 191 -22.39 -2.77 12.61
N THR A 192 -22.89 -3.13 11.41
CA THR A 192 -22.28 -2.71 10.12
C THR A 192 -22.90 -1.46 9.52
N PHE A 193 -22.15 -0.77 8.65
CA PHE A 193 -22.65 0.37 7.87
C PHE A 193 -22.35 0.18 6.38
N ALA A 194 -23.35 0.35 5.51
CA ALA A 194 -23.17 0.31 4.05
C ALA A 194 -23.91 1.47 3.35
N GLY A 195 -23.16 2.46 2.89
CA GLY A 195 -23.73 3.68 2.31
C GLY A 195 -23.29 4.01 0.87
N GLY A 196 -24.18 4.66 0.12
CA GLY A 196 -23.95 5.09 -1.25
C GLY A 196 -24.66 4.21 -2.27
N LYS A 197 -23.93 3.63 -3.23
CA LYS A 197 -24.50 2.88 -4.35
C LYS A 197 -23.91 1.47 -4.43
N LYS A 198 -24.77 0.45 -4.27
CA LYS A 198 -24.44 -1.00 -4.27
C LYS A 198 -23.34 -1.43 -3.27
N THR A 199 -23.04 -0.57 -2.31
CA THR A 199 -22.07 -0.76 -1.23
C THR A 199 -22.48 -1.91 -0.31
N ARG A 200 -21.51 -2.70 0.18
CA ARG A 200 -21.78 -3.94 0.94
C ARG A 200 -20.88 -4.09 2.17
N SER A 201 -21.47 -4.22 3.35
CA SER A 201 -20.73 -4.39 4.61
C SER A 201 -21.29 -5.56 5.39
N VAL A 202 -20.61 -6.70 5.39
CA VAL A 202 -21.18 -7.99 5.84
C VAL A 202 -20.35 -8.75 6.85
N GLY A 203 -19.07 -8.43 7.01
CA GLY A 203 -18.32 -8.89 8.18
C GLY A 203 -18.82 -8.20 9.45
N ILE A 204 -18.72 -8.86 10.60
CA ILE A 204 -19.14 -8.27 11.89
C ILE A 204 -18.36 -6.96 12.13
N ASN A 205 -19.04 -5.90 12.54
CA ASN A 205 -18.52 -4.54 12.74
C ASN A 205 -17.83 -3.90 11.52
N SER A 206 -18.02 -4.43 10.32
CA SER A 206 -17.46 -3.86 9.08
C SER A 206 -18.11 -2.53 8.68
N PHE A 207 -17.39 -1.73 7.90
CA PHE A 207 -17.86 -0.47 7.32
C PHE A 207 -17.58 -0.40 5.81
N ALA A 208 -18.56 -0.02 5.00
CA ALA A 208 -18.35 0.28 3.59
C ALA A 208 -19.07 1.57 3.16
N PHE A 209 -18.42 2.41 2.34
CA PHE A 209 -19.03 3.63 1.81
C PHE A 209 -18.51 4.02 0.42
N GLY A 210 -19.41 4.58 -0.40
CA GLY A 210 -19.12 5.22 -1.68
C GLY A 210 -19.84 4.55 -2.84
N GLU A 211 -19.12 4.18 -3.90
CA GLU A 211 -19.67 3.41 -5.02
C GLU A 211 -19.03 2.02 -5.06
N GLU A 212 -19.88 1.00 -4.90
CA GLU A 212 -19.58 -0.43 -5.09
C GLU A 212 -18.48 -1.01 -4.16
N SER A 213 -18.12 -0.28 -3.10
CA SER A 213 -17.17 -0.68 -2.05
C SER A 213 -17.70 -1.80 -1.14
N GLN A 214 -16.82 -2.70 -0.70
CA GLN A 214 -17.16 -3.91 0.04
C GLN A 214 -16.22 -4.19 1.22
N ALA A 215 -16.81 -4.46 2.38
CA ALA A 215 -16.13 -4.87 3.59
C ALA A 215 -16.72 -6.21 4.07
N THR A 216 -15.96 -7.30 3.88
CA THR A 216 -16.52 -8.67 3.91
C THR A 216 -16.12 -9.50 5.12
N GLN A 217 -15.01 -9.18 5.79
CA GLN A 217 -14.52 -9.92 6.97
C GLN A 217 -14.71 -9.13 8.27
N THR A 218 -14.44 -9.76 9.41
CA THR A 218 -14.54 -9.13 10.74
C THR A 218 -13.77 -7.82 10.80
N ASN A 219 -14.41 -6.75 11.29
CA ASN A 219 -13.84 -5.40 11.41
C ASN A 219 -13.27 -4.79 10.11
N SER A 220 -13.68 -5.29 8.94
CA SER A 220 -13.16 -4.79 7.65
C SER A 220 -13.71 -3.40 7.28
N LEU A 221 -12.94 -2.58 6.56
CA LEU A 221 -13.33 -1.21 6.19
C LEU A 221 -13.04 -0.90 4.72
N ALA A 222 -14.03 -0.47 3.93
CA ALA A 222 -13.87 -0.07 2.54
C ALA A 222 -14.54 1.28 2.22
N PHE A 223 -13.77 2.36 2.29
CA PHE A 223 -14.22 3.72 1.97
C PHE A 223 -13.65 4.20 0.63
N GLY A 224 -14.50 4.80 -0.22
CA GLY A 224 -14.10 5.40 -1.50
C GLY A 224 -14.82 4.74 -2.68
N LYS A 225 -14.17 4.67 -3.83
CA LYS A 225 -14.72 4.01 -5.02
C LYS A 225 -14.02 2.68 -5.29
N LEU A 226 -14.82 1.60 -5.39
CA LEU A 226 -14.39 0.25 -5.81
C LEU A 226 -13.31 -0.35 -4.89
N ASN A 227 -13.66 -0.48 -3.61
CA ASN A 227 -12.72 -0.74 -2.53
C ASN A 227 -13.08 -2.02 -1.74
N TYR A 228 -12.11 -2.85 -1.34
CA TYR A 228 -12.33 -4.28 -1.00
C TYR A 228 -11.55 -4.78 0.22
N ALA A 229 -12.18 -4.77 1.39
CA ALA A 229 -11.57 -5.19 2.64
C ALA A 229 -11.97 -6.64 2.97
N GLN A 230 -11.06 -7.58 2.70
CA GLN A 230 -11.33 -9.03 2.61
C GLN A 230 -10.41 -9.91 3.48
N GLY A 231 -9.66 -9.30 4.40
CA GLY A 231 -8.99 -9.98 5.52
C GLY A 231 -9.63 -9.58 6.85
N ASP A 232 -9.53 -10.40 7.90
CA ASP A 232 -9.96 -9.93 9.22
C ASP A 232 -9.14 -8.69 9.63
N ASN A 233 -9.82 -7.64 10.10
CA ASN A 233 -9.22 -6.33 10.40
C ASN A 233 -8.54 -5.66 9.18
N SER A 234 -9.06 -5.90 7.97
CA SER A 234 -8.61 -5.24 6.74
C SER A 234 -9.15 -3.83 6.58
N SER A 235 -8.39 -2.92 5.99
CA SER A 235 -8.79 -1.52 5.87
C SER A 235 -8.45 -0.92 4.51
N ILE A 236 -9.34 -0.06 4.03
CA ILE A 236 -9.21 0.65 2.77
C ILE A 236 -9.85 2.03 2.87
N LEU A 237 -9.06 3.07 2.60
CA LEU A 237 -9.32 4.39 3.16
C LEU A 237 -9.52 5.51 2.15
N GLY A 238 -9.25 5.32 0.85
CA GLY A 238 -9.63 6.34 -0.12
C GLY A 238 -8.98 6.21 -1.50
N GLY A 239 -8.88 7.32 -2.22
CA GLY A 239 -8.56 7.27 -3.64
C GLY A 239 -9.58 6.38 -4.39
N THR A 240 -9.10 5.37 -5.10
CA THR A 240 -9.92 4.44 -5.90
C THR A 240 -9.14 3.15 -6.13
N ASN A 241 -9.84 2.02 -6.24
CA ASN A 241 -9.28 0.68 -6.45
C ASN A 241 -8.29 0.28 -5.36
N ASN A 242 -8.84 -0.09 -4.21
CA ASN A 242 -8.08 -0.43 -3.04
C ASN A 242 -8.54 -1.77 -2.45
N LYS A 243 -7.64 -2.58 -1.89
CA LYS A 243 -7.92 -4.01 -1.66
C LYS A 243 -7.02 -4.71 -0.63
N VAL A 244 -7.59 -5.50 0.26
CA VAL A 244 -6.84 -6.30 1.26
C VAL A 244 -7.41 -7.73 1.29
N ASN A 245 -6.55 -8.74 1.24
CA ASN A 245 -6.88 -10.16 0.96
C ASN A 245 -6.95 -11.05 2.23
N THR A 246 -6.71 -12.37 2.15
CA THR A 246 -6.58 -13.29 3.31
C THR A 246 -5.50 -12.86 4.32
N ALA A 247 -4.66 -11.95 3.85
CA ALA A 247 -4.25 -10.75 4.51
C ALA A 247 -5.17 -10.09 5.54
N ALA A 248 -5.35 -10.79 6.65
CA ALA A 248 -5.78 -10.18 7.88
C ALA A 248 -4.76 -9.10 8.32
N ASN A 249 -5.27 -7.94 8.75
CA ASN A 249 -4.51 -6.80 9.26
C ASN A 249 -3.68 -6.06 8.18
N SER A 250 -4.33 -5.37 7.24
CA SER A 250 -3.63 -4.53 6.24
C SER A 250 -4.40 -3.30 5.76
N SER A 251 -3.73 -2.42 5.00
CA SER A 251 -4.29 -1.10 4.62
C SER A 251 -4.02 -0.56 3.20
N ILE A 252 -4.92 -0.73 2.21
CA ILE A 252 -4.82 0.10 0.99
C ILE A 252 -5.36 1.51 1.33
N LEU A 253 -4.44 2.44 1.58
CA LEU A 253 -4.70 3.68 2.32
C LEU A 253 -5.24 4.86 1.46
N THR A 254 -4.88 4.96 0.18
CA THR A 254 -5.32 6.01 -0.77
C THR A 254 -5.10 5.53 -2.24
N GLY A 255 -4.90 6.42 -3.24
CA GLY A 255 -4.82 6.04 -4.66
C GLY A 255 -3.60 6.38 -5.53
N ILE A 256 -2.38 6.76 -5.11
CA ILE A 256 -1.78 7.00 -3.79
C ILE A 256 -1.74 5.73 -2.90
N ASN A 257 -0.97 5.71 -1.79
CA ASN A 257 -0.70 4.58 -0.86
C ASN A 257 -1.63 3.36 -1.03
N ASN A 258 -1.14 2.21 -1.48
CA ASN A 258 -1.77 0.92 -1.19
C ASN A 258 -1.31 0.27 0.17
N GLU A 259 -1.43 -1.05 0.38
CA GLU A 259 -0.86 -2.00 1.40
C GLU A 259 -1.76 -3.26 1.52
N ILE A 260 -1.18 -4.44 1.68
CA ILE A 260 -1.86 -5.71 2.08
C ILE A 260 -0.96 -6.33 3.23
N THR A 261 -1.15 -7.49 3.87
CA THR A 261 -0.35 -8.07 5.02
C THR A 261 -1.10 -9.29 5.55
N TYR A 262 -0.49 -10.48 5.56
CA TYR A 262 -1.01 -11.57 4.71
C TYR A 262 -1.85 -12.77 5.37
N SER A 263 -2.44 -13.87 4.79
CA SER A 263 -1.86 -15.15 4.23
C SER A 263 -2.70 -16.46 4.13
N GLY A 264 -2.03 -17.64 3.97
CA GLY A 264 -2.02 -18.81 4.93
C GLY A 264 -0.53 -19.41 5.44
N THR A 265 0.19 -20.80 7.21
CA THR A 265 1.40 -21.49 7.92
C THR A 265 1.81 -22.94 7.50
N PRO A 266 3.06 -23.43 7.76
CA PRO A 266 3.55 -24.76 7.32
C PRO A 266 2.99 -26.01 8.02
N ASN A 267 2.17 -25.85 9.08
CA ASN A 267 1.78 -26.91 10.03
C ASN A 267 2.97 -27.38 10.93
N LEU A 268 2.80 -27.87 12.17
CA LEU A 268 1.74 -28.73 12.73
C LEU A 268 0.66 -28.05 13.60
N ASN A 269 0.45 -26.73 13.48
CA ASN A 269 -0.89 -26.16 13.70
C ASN A 269 -1.19 -25.10 12.60
N PRO A 270 -2.21 -25.27 11.73
CA PRO A 270 -2.26 -24.58 10.43
C PRO A 270 -3.23 -23.39 10.35
N THR A 271 -3.89 -23.02 11.45
CA THR A 271 -5.21 -22.33 11.40
C THR A 271 -5.20 -20.81 11.49
N THR A 272 -4.24 -20.19 12.18
CA THR A 272 -4.19 -18.73 12.38
C THR A 272 -2.93 -18.18 11.78
N PHE A 273 -3.08 -17.75 10.53
CA PHE A 273 -2.02 -17.65 9.55
C PHE A 273 -2.02 -16.20 9.11
N THR A 274 -0.96 -15.43 9.41
CA THR A 274 -0.85 -14.03 8.97
C THR A 274 0.47 -13.68 8.22
N GLY A 275 0.96 -14.56 7.32
CA GLY A 275 1.83 -14.15 6.18
C GLY A 275 2.08 -14.98 4.84
N VAL A 276 1.38 -14.68 3.69
CA VAL A 276 1.62 -14.67 2.17
C VAL A 276 1.01 -13.43 1.33
N ASN A 277 1.80 -12.45 0.80
CA ASN A 277 1.53 -11.25 -0.11
C ASN A 277 0.80 -9.93 0.35
N ASN A 278 1.48 -8.74 0.31
CA ASN A 278 0.96 -7.36 0.59
C ASN A 278 0.60 -6.75 -0.81
N SER A 279 0.43 -5.42 -0.93
CA SER A 279 0.79 -4.56 -2.09
C SER A 279 0.55 -3.08 -1.76
N ILE A 280 1.61 -2.26 -1.59
CA ILE A 280 1.49 -0.79 -1.76
C ILE A 280 1.81 -0.43 -3.25
N LEU A 281 1.07 0.50 -3.89
CA LEU A 281 1.20 0.85 -5.31
C LEU A 281 0.82 2.32 -5.62
N GLY A 282 1.80 3.21 -5.56
CA GLY A 282 1.80 4.49 -6.27
C GLY A 282 1.35 5.70 -5.48
N GLY A 283 1.43 6.86 -6.15
CA GLY A 283 1.23 8.21 -5.60
C GLY A 283 2.20 8.59 -4.47
N GLY A 284 2.05 8.00 -3.28
CA GLY A 284 2.93 8.23 -2.13
C GLY A 284 3.01 6.97 -1.26
N SER A 285 4.22 6.70 -0.76
CA SER A 285 4.65 5.54 0.04
C SER A 285 4.46 4.18 -0.63
N ASN A 286 5.40 3.24 -0.40
CA ASN A 286 5.19 1.83 -0.68
C ASN A 286 5.91 0.81 0.26
N LYS A 287 5.30 -0.37 0.48
CA LYS A 287 5.71 -1.42 1.44
C LYS A 287 5.19 -2.83 1.05
N ILE A 288 5.93 -3.92 1.28
CA ILE A 288 5.36 -5.29 1.49
C ILE A 288 6.21 -6.10 2.56
N THR A 289 5.60 -6.92 3.47
CA THR A 289 6.23 -7.82 4.51
C THR A 289 5.39 -9.07 4.93
N GLY A 290 5.96 -10.19 5.46
CA GLY A 290 5.25 -11.50 5.54
C GLY A 290 5.47 -12.52 6.68
N SER A 291 5.27 -13.83 6.40
CA SER A 291 5.54 -14.93 7.36
C SER A 291 5.69 -16.39 6.80
N VAL A 292 5.71 -16.66 5.49
CA VAL A 292 6.25 -17.92 4.92
C VAL A 292 7.74 -17.70 4.60
N TYR A 293 8.50 -18.77 4.39
CA TYR A 293 9.76 -18.66 3.65
C TYR A 293 9.61 -18.11 2.20
N SER A 294 8.39 -18.00 1.65
CA SER A 294 8.11 -17.63 0.24
C SER A 294 7.31 -16.34 0.04
N ASN A 295 7.46 -15.38 0.95
CA ASN A 295 6.79 -14.07 0.89
C ASN A 295 7.16 -13.31 -0.41
N HIS A 296 6.20 -12.70 -1.11
CA HIS A 296 6.49 -11.87 -2.29
C HIS A 296 6.13 -10.41 -2.06
N ASN A 297 7.13 -9.56 -2.26
CA ASN A 297 7.02 -8.11 -2.12
C ASN A 297 7.07 -7.37 -3.46
N SER A 298 6.34 -6.26 -3.58
CA SER A 298 5.98 -5.61 -4.85
C SER A 298 5.55 -4.15 -4.64
N ILE A 299 6.15 -3.24 -5.38
CA ILE A 299 5.98 -1.79 -5.21
C ILE A 299 6.17 -1.06 -6.53
N VAL A 300 5.35 -0.03 -6.79
CA VAL A 300 5.50 0.82 -7.98
C VAL A 300 5.25 2.29 -7.68
N GLY A 301 6.18 3.16 -8.08
CA GLY A 301 5.97 4.60 -8.28
C GLY A 301 5.76 5.44 -7.01
N GLY A 302 5.46 6.72 -7.18
CA GLY A 302 5.36 7.65 -6.04
C GLY A 302 6.71 7.90 -5.37
N SER A 303 6.80 7.70 -4.05
CA SER A 303 8.02 7.89 -3.27
C SER A 303 8.06 6.97 -2.05
N GLY A 304 9.26 6.53 -1.64
CA GLY A 304 9.50 5.80 -0.40
C GLY A 304 9.10 4.32 -0.47
N ASN A 305 9.96 3.50 -1.06
CA ASN A 305 9.67 2.13 -1.44
C ASN A 305 10.48 1.11 -0.61
N LEU A 306 9.83 0.24 0.18
CA LEU A 306 10.50 -0.74 1.06
C LEU A 306 9.92 -2.17 1.01
N ILE A 307 10.80 -3.15 0.88
CA ILE A 307 10.45 -4.56 0.72
C ILE A 307 11.36 -5.44 1.58
N THR A 308 10.77 -6.37 2.35
CA THR A 308 11.41 -6.89 3.57
C THR A 308 11.49 -8.41 3.79
N GLU A 309 10.82 -9.27 3.03
CA GLU A 309 10.80 -10.73 3.33
C GLU A 309 10.52 -11.63 2.14
N GLY A 310 11.15 -12.80 2.06
CA GLY A 310 10.90 -13.78 1.00
C GLY A 310 11.42 -13.37 -0.39
N ARG A 311 10.98 -14.08 -1.43
CA ARG A 311 11.65 -14.18 -2.74
C ARG A 311 11.02 -13.25 -3.77
N SER A 312 11.79 -12.87 -4.79
CA SER A 312 11.29 -12.12 -5.97
C SER A 312 10.73 -10.72 -5.67
N ASN A 313 11.12 -10.23 -4.50
CA ASN A 313 10.89 -8.92 -3.94
C ASN A 313 11.25 -7.80 -4.97
N THR A 314 10.32 -6.89 -5.31
CA THR A 314 10.43 -6.01 -6.50
C THR A 314 9.95 -4.56 -6.31
N ILE A 315 10.78 -3.56 -6.64
CA ILE A 315 10.48 -2.11 -6.60
C ILE A 315 10.75 -1.47 -7.96
N SER A 316 9.82 -0.65 -8.43
CA SER A 316 9.97 0.11 -9.67
C SER A 316 9.64 1.60 -9.50
N GLY A 317 10.63 2.47 -9.74
CA GLY A 317 10.45 3.91 -9.94
C GLY A 317 10.01 4.75 -8.72
N GLY A 318 10.15 6.07 -8.86
CA GLY A 318 9.94 7.03 -7.77
C GLY A 318 11.26 7.46 -7.12
N VAL A 319 11.24 7.71 -5.81
CA VAL A 319 12.43 8.08 -5.02
C VAL A 319 12.61 7.12 -3.85
N ALA A 320 13.85 6.65 -3.64
CA ALA A 320 14.30 5.72 -2.61
C ALA A 320 13.66 4.32 -2.68
N ASN A 321 14.48 3.34 -3.10
CA ASN A 321 14.08 1.97 -3.40
C ASN A 321 14.97 0.98 -2.60
N LYS A 322 14.37 0.04 -1.84
CA LYS A 322 15.11 -0.92 -1.00
C LYS A 322 14.49 -2.33 -0.99
N ILE A 323 15.26 -3.35 -1.36
CA ILE A 323 14.76 -4.72 -1.50
C ILE A 323 15.71 -5.73 -0.88
N LYS A 324 15.25 -6.42 0.15
CA LYS A 324 16.14 -7.24 0.96
C LYS A 324 15.40 -8.25 1.84
N PRO A 325 16.15 -9.20 2.42
CA PRO A 325 15.74 -9.80 3.68
C PRO A 325 15.57 -8.75 4.76
N GLY A 326 14.61 -8.99 5.64
CA GLY A 326 14.62 -8.50 7.01
C GLY A 326 15.67 -9.29 7.78
N ASP A 327 15.60 -10.62 7.67
CA ASP A 327 16.44 -11.56 8.43
C ASP A 327 17.07 -12.68 7.56
N VAL A 328 17.97 -13.43 8.18
CA VAL A 328 19.06 -14.24 7.57
C VAL A 328 18.87 -15.75 7.83
N PRO A 329 19.67 -16.67 7.24
CA PRO A 329 20.89 -16.48 6.42
C PRO A 329 20.59 -15.98 5.00
N TYR A 330 21.60 -15.46 4.29
CA TYR A 330 21.40 -14.93 2.92
C TYR A 330 21.11 -16.07 1.90
N ASP A 331 21.46 -17.29 2.30
CA ASP A 331 21.21 -18.62 1.73
C ASP A 331 19.93 -19.31 2.25
N GLN A 332 19.05 -18.62 2.99
CA GLN A 332 17.65 -19.06 3.03
C GLN A 332 17.16 -19.05 1.57
N VAL A 333 16.83 -20.24 1.03
CA VAL A 333 16.46 -20.59 -0.38
C VAL A 333 15.13 -19.96 -0.83
N TRP A 334 15.01 -18.68 -0.54
CA TRP A 334 13.81 -18.07 0.01
C TRP A 334 13.95 -16.54 -0.03
N LEU A 335 15.18 -16.00 0.00
CA LEU A 335 15.48 -14.57 -0.07
C LEU A 335 16.54 -14.25 -1.14
N SER A 336 16.12 -14.44 -2.39
CA SER A 336 16.86 -14.20 -3.63
C SER A 336 15.96 -13.57 -4.70
N ASN A 337 16.53 -13.15 -5.85
CA ASN A 337 15.83 -12.55 -6.99
C ASN A 337 15.24 -11.17 -6.70
N ASN A 338 15.99 -10.34 -5.97
CA ASN A 338 15.52 -9.03 -5.51
C ASN A 338 15.84 -7.95 -6.58
N ASN A 339 14.88 -7.10 -6.98
CA ASN A 339 14.99 -6.28 -8.21
C ASN A 339 14.55 -4.80 -8.13
N ILE A 340 15.46 -3.85 -8.38
CA ILE A 340 15.18 -2.39 -8.44
C ILE A 340 15.48 -1.81 -9.81
N ALA A 341 14.49 -1.11 -10.37
CA ALA A 341 14.64 -0.32 -11.58
C ALA A 341 14.31 1.18 -11.35
N GLY A 342 15.28 2.04 -11.69
CA GLY A 342 15.08 3.49 -11.88
C GLY A 342 14.79 4.31 -10.62
N GLY A 343 14.61 5.62 -10.82
CA GLY A 343 14.43 6.59 -9.72
C GLY A 343 15.76 7.13 -9.20
N SER A 344 15.95 7.14 -7.88
CA SER A 344 17.28 7.29 -7.28
C SER A 344 17.37 6.68 -5.89
N GLY A 345 18.55 6.21 -5.50
CA GLY A 345 18.79 5.57 -4.22
C GLY A 345 18.27 4.14 -4.22
N ASN A 346 18.92 3.29 -4.99
CA ASN A 346 18.56 1.88 -5.15
C ASN A 346 19.46 1.00 -4.26
N GLU A 347 18.90 0.08 -3.47
CA GLU A 347 19.62 -0.84 -2.56
C GLU A 347 19.07 -2.27 -2.61
N ILE A 348 19.92 -3.27 -2.85
CA ILE A 348 19.54 -4.69 -2.83
C ILE A 348 20.54 -5.57 -2.09
N ASN A 349 20.00 -6.51 -1.32
CA ASN A 349 20.73 -7.60 -0.69
C ASN A 349 19.91 -8.90 -0.84
N ALA A 350 20.51 -9.96 -1.39
CA ALA A 350 19.90 -11.27 -1.68
C ALA A 350 20.94 -12.13 -2.43
N TYR A 351 20.61 -13.36 -2.82
CA TYR A 351 21.24 -13.97 -4.00
C TYR A 351 20.50 -13.47 -5.26
N ASP A 352 21.16 -13.26 -6.41
CA ASP A 352 20.54 -12.68 -7.62
C ASP A 352 19.80 -11.33 -7.40
N SER A 353 20.53 -10.21 -7.39
CA SER A 353 20.05 -8.94 -6.81
C SER A 353 20.16 -7.71 -7.72
N PHE A 354 19.35 -7.55 -8.77
CA PHE A 354 19.60 -6.54 -9.81
C PHE A 354 19.15 -5.10 -9.50
N ILE A 355 20.06 -4.14 -9.70
CA ILE A 355 19.84 -2.70 -9.69
C ILE A 355 20.20 -2.07 -11.04
N GLY A 356 19.23 -1.38 -11.64
CA GLY A 356 19.42 -0.65 -12.89
C GLY A 356 18.92 0.79 -12.86
N GLY A 357 19.86 1.72 -13.00
CA GLY A 357 19.59 3.09 -13.48
C GLY A 357 19.02 4.07 -12.46
N GLY A 358 19.18 5.35 -12.79
CA GLY A 358 19.09 6.42 -11.80
C GLY A 358 20.42 6.62 -11.06
N ASP A 359 20.43 7.59 -10.15
CA ASP A 359 21.55 7.82 -9.24
C ASP A 359 21.57 6.80 -8.08
N ARG A 360 22.78 6.41 -7.63
CA ARG A 360 23.07 5.36 -6.62
C ARG A 360 22.53 3.96 -6.95
N ASN A 361 23.41 3.10 -7.49
CA ASN A 361 23.14 1.71 -7.89
C ASN A 361 24.01 0.68 -7.11
N LEU A 362 23.47 -0.51 -6.75
CA LEU A 362 24.05 -1.45 -5.75
C LEU A 362 23.50 -2.91 -5.78
N ILE A 363 24.08 -3.81 -6.58
CA ILE A 363 23.73 -5.26 -6.63
C ILE A 363 24.57 -6.09 -5.62
N LYS A 364 24.12 -7.30 -5.23
CA LYS A 364 24.92 -8.29 -4.44
C LYS A 364 24.44 -9.75 -4.63
N LEU A 365 25.31 -10.72 -4.97
CA LEU A 365 24.98 -12.14 -5.22
C LEU A 365 25.96 -13.07 -4.46
N ALA A 366 25.51 -14.23 -3.94
CA ALA A 366 26.41 -15.28 -3.43
C ALA A 366 25.82 -16.69 -3.69
N GLY A 367 26.51 -17.81 -3.34
CA GLY A 367 25.81 -19.09 -3.15
C GLY A 367 26.54 -20.45 -3.18
N SER A 368 26.19 -21.29 -2.19
CA SER A 368 26.66 -22.67 -1.89
C SER A 368 26.35 -23.72 -2.96
N HIS A 369 27.00 -24.88 -3.05
CA HIS A 369 27.69 -25.75 -2.07
C HIS A 369 27.06 -27.16 -2.06
N LEU A 370 26.30 -27.49 -3.12
CA LEU A 370 26.06 -28.86 -3.61
C LEU A 370 26.05 -29.01 -5.15
N ASN A 371 25.88 -27.92 -5.93
CA ASN A 371 26.00 -27.92 -7.40
C ASN A 371 26.52 -26.58 -8.00
N TYR A 372 27.17 -25.74 -7.18
CA TYR A 372 27.94 -24.51 -7.50
C TYR A 372 28.95 -24.31 -6.33
N PRO A 373 30.24 -23.99 -6.51
CA PRO A 373 31.28 -24.25 -5.49
C PRO A 373 31.44 -23.17 -4.39
N ASP A 374 30.38 -22.89 -3.61
CA ASP A 374 30.24 -21.68 -2.76
C ASP A 374 30.62 -20.46 -3.60
N GLY A 375 30.00 -20.47 -4.78
CA GLY A 375 30.54 -20.06 -6.06
C GLY A 375 30.18 -18.63 -6.44
N ALA A 376 29.83 -17.80 -5.45
CA ALA A 376 29.68 -16.37 -5.56
C ALA A 376 29.73 -15.73 -4.16
N GLY A 377 30.07 -14.44 -4.11
CA GLY A 377 30.13 -13.66 -2.86
C GLY A 377 30.11 -12.14 -3.08
N ASN A 378 29.59 -11.69 -4.23
CA ASN A 378 29.95 -10.44 -4.88
C ASN A 378 28.81 -9.71 -5.61
N GLY A 379 28.94 -8.39 -5.85
CA GLY A 379 27.81 -7.56 -6.30
C GLY A 379 28.13 -6.35 -7.16
N VAL A 380 27.39 -6.14 -8.25
CA VAL A 380 27.44 -5.07 -9.28
C VAL A 380 27.07 -3.65 -8.74
N ILE A 381 28.03 -2.86 -8.22
CA ILE A 381 27.75 -1.64 -7.41
C ILE A 381 28.43 -0.34 -7.91
N VAL A 382 27.90 0.78 -7.38
CA VAL A 382 28.43 2.14 -7.16
C VAL A 382 28.00 3.20 -8.17
N GLY A 383 26.68 3.35 -8.32
CA GLY A 383 26.06 4.64 -8.68
C GLY A 383 26.71 5.41 -9.82
N GLY A 384 26.99 6.70 -9.59
CA GLY A 384 27.52 7.61 -10.61
C GLY A 384 26.64 7.57 -11.86
N GLN A 385 27.25 7.28 -13.00
CA GLN A 385 26.53 6.61 -14.08
C GLN A 385 27.31 5.37 -14.53
N PHE A 386 26.60 4.26 -14.76
CA PHE A 386 27.07 3.08 -15.51
C PHE A 386 28.15 2.19 -14.84
N ASN A 387 28.13 2.04 -13.51
CA ASN A 387 29.17 1.33 -12.74
C ASN A 387 28.82 -0.12 -12.37
N LYS A 388 29.75 -1.07 -12.59
CA LYS A 388 29.42 -2.51 -12.71
C LYS A 388 30.49 -3.51 -12.22
N ILE A 389 30.31 -4.13 -11.06
CA ILE A 389 31.13 -5.26 -10.57
C ILE A 389 30.54 -6.59 -11.08
N ILE A 390 31.22 -7.32 -11.96
CA ILE A 390 30.64 -8.43 -12.74
C ILE A 390 31.44 -9.72 -12.52
N ASN A 391 30.79 -10.81 -12.10
CA ASN A 391 31.27 -12.21 -12.04
C ASN A 391 32.56 -12.52 -11.26
N ALA A 392 33.37 -11.54 -10.90
CA ALA A 392 34.40 -11.65 -9.88
C ALA A 392 33.83 -12.30 -8.60
N HIS A 393 34.65 -13.02 -7.86
CA HIS A 393 34.42 -13.18 -6.43
C HIS A 393 35.02 -11.93 -5.75
N TYR A 394 34.25 -11.20 -4.94
CA TYR A 394 34.68 -9.99 -4.21
C TYR A 394 35.27 -8.84 -5.05
N GLY A 395 34.77 -8.64 -6.26
CA GLY A 395 35.13 -7.48 -7.09
C GLY A 395 34.62 -6.12 -6.57
N SER A 396 35.14 -5.02 -7.11
CA SER A 396 34.78 -3.66 -6.71
C SER A 396 34.88 -2.60 -7.81
N VAL A 397 33.89 -1.71 -7.89
CA VAL A 397 33.86 -0.57 -8.80
C VAL A 397 33.72 0.70 -7.98
N LEU A 398 34.63 1.64 -8.16
CA LEU A 398 34.77 2.83 -7.32
C LEU A 398 33.89 4.00 -7.77
N GLY A 399 32.78 3.71 -8.44
CA GLY A 399 31.92 4.71 -9.04
C GLY A 399 32.61 5.49 -10.17
N GLY A 400 32.43 6.81 -10.18
CA GLY A 400 32.81 7.64 -11.34
C GLY A 400 31.84 7.43 -12.49
N ARG A 401 32.35 7.34 -13.71
CA ARG A 401 31.54 7.03 -14.89
C ARG A 401 32.14 5.82 -15.62
N GLY A 402 31.35 4.77 -15.76
CA GLY A 402 31.70 3.58 -16.56
C GLY A 402 32.96 2.86 -16.12
N ASN A 403 32.92 2.23 -14.95
CA ASN A 403 34.02 1.40 -14.45
C ASN A 403 33.53 -0.03 -14.15
N ALA A 404 34.41 -1.03 -14.30
CA ALA A 404 34.04 -2.43 -14.13
C ALA A 404 35.14 -3.34 -13.60
N SER A 405 34.82 -4.08 -12.55
CA SER A 405 35.64 -5.15 -11.98
C SER A 405 35.13 -6.48 -12.51
N ALA A 406 36.06 -7.34 -12.97
CA ALA A 406 35.76 -8.64 -13.58
C ALA A 406 36.59 -9.80 -13.01
N GLY A 407 37.88 -9.59 -12.72
CA GLY A 407 38.70 -10.60 -12.04
C GLY A 407 38.32 -10.74 -10.56
N SER A 408 38.49 -11.92 -9.97
CA SER A 408 38.25 -12.08 -8.53
C SER A 408 39.16 -11.14 -7.70
N TYR A 409 38.60 -10.49 -6.69
CA TYR A 409 39.24 -9.44 -5.87
C TYR A 409 39.71 -8.18 -6.65
N SER A 410 39.23 -7.94 -7.88
CA SER A 410 39.67 -6.82 -8.72
C SER A 410 38.96 -5.49 -8.42
N ILE A 411 39.61 -4.36 -8.73
CA ILE A 411 39.13 -3.00 -8.40
C ILE A 411 39.28 -2.05 -9.59
N ALA A 412 38.16 -1.42 -10.00
CA ALA A 412 38.11 -0.54 -11.16
C ALA A 412 37.50 0.84 -10.85
N GLY A 413 38.06 1.93 -11.35
CA GLY A 413 37.56 3.28 -11.04
C GLY A 413 38.07 4.42 -11.91
N GLY A 414 37.37 5.55 -11.88
CA GLY A 414 37.69 6.75 -12.68
C GLY A 414 36.79 6.88 -13.90
N ILE A 415 37.38 6.75 -15.09
CA ILE A 415 36.70 6.87 -16.40
C ILE A 415 37.18 5.74 -17.31
N GLY A 416 36.30 4.77 -17.59
CA GLY A 416 36.53 3.71 -18.58
C GLY A 416 37.59 2.66 -18.20
N ASN A 417 37.94 2.50 -16.92
CA ASN A 417 38.97 1.56 -16.47
C ASN A 417 38.37 0.25 -15.99
N ALA A 418 39.02 -0.85 -16.37
CA ALA A 418 38.50 -2.19 -16.18
C ALA A 418 39.58 -3.07 -15.56
N ALA A 419 39.25 -3.77 -14.48
CA ALA A 419 40.18 -4.62 -13.75
C ALA A 419 39.83 -6.09 -13.96
N GLN A 420 40.74 -6.84 -14.56
CA GLN A 420 40.48 -8.09 -15.27
C GLN A 420 41.15 -9.28 -14.58
N SER A 421 42.35 -9.10 -14.05
CA SER A 421 43.08 -10.15 -13.32
C SER A 421 42.60 -10.34 -11.89
N VAL A 422 42.96 -11.50 -11.30
CA VAL A 422 42.87 -11.68 -9.85
C VAL A 422 43.68 -10.58 -9.15
N GLY A 423 43.04 -9.84 -8.25
CA GLY A 423 43.66 -8.75 -7.48
C GLY A 423 44.14 -7.54 -8.30
N GLU A 424 43.70 -7.36 -9.55
CA GLU A 424 44.09 -6.19 -10.35
C GLU A 424 43.45 -4.90 -9.85
N VAL A 425 44.22 -3.81 -9.84
CA VAL A 425 43.73 -2.44 -9.67
C VAL A 425 43.90 -1.65 -10.98
N SER A 426 42.80 -1.15 -11.55
CA SER A 426 42.79 -0.44 -12.84
C SER A 426 42.10 0.92 -12.73
N LEU A 427 42.86 2.01 -12.90
CA LEU A 427 42.49 3.38 -12.54
C LEU A 427 42.86 4.42 -13.60
N GLY A 428 42.38 5.66 -13.41
CA GLY A 428 42.78 6.83 -14.22
C GLY A 428 41.78 7.15 -15.34
N LEU A 429 42.30 7.31 -16.55
CA LEU A 429 41.53 7.49 -17.77
C LEU A 429 41.89 6.39 -18.77
N PHE A 430 40.93 5.56 -19.14
CA PHE A 430 41.05 4.61 -20.26
C PHE A 430 42.36 3.78 -20.30
N GLY A 431 42.76 3.14 -19.19
CA GLY A 431 43.90 2.21 -19.19
C GLY A 431 43.72 1.10 -20.23
N THR A 432 44.80 0.55 -20.79
CA THR A 432 44.68 -0.55 -21.77
C THR A 432 44.10 -1.80 -21.13
N LEU A 433 43.46 -2.64 -21.95
CA LEU A 433 42.80 -3.88 -21.52
C LEU A 433 43.68 -5.08 -21.88
N TYR A 434 43.51 -6.20 -21.19
CA TYR A 434 44.18 -7.46 -21.55
C TYR A 434 43.46 -8.70 -21.03
N THR A 435 43.85 -9.88 -21.51
CA THR A 435 43.36 -11.15 -20.99
C THR A 435 44.30 -11.64 -19.87
N PRO A 436 43.82 -11.81 -18.63
CA PRO A 436 44.62 -12.34 -17.55
C PRO A 436 44.94 -13.82 -17.76
N GLN A 437 46.14 -14.25 -17.35
CA GLN A 437 46.51 -15.65 -17.29
C GLN A 437 45.72 -16.37 -16.17
N TYR A 438 45.44 -15.67 -15.07
CA TYR A 438 44.74 -16.19 -13.90
C TYR A 438 43.69 -15.16 -13.37
N PRO A 439 42.45 -15.15 -13.89
CA PRO A 439 41.39 -14.25 -13.41
C PRO A 439 40.84 -14.63 -12.03
N ASP A 440 40.81 -15.93 -11.71
CA ASP A 440 40.09 -16.50 -10.56
C ASP A 440 40.94 -17.46 -9.70
N ALA A 441 42.26 -17.26 -9.70
CA ALA A 441 43.13 -17.95 -8.73
C ALA A 441 42.77 -17.55 -7.29
N TYR A 442 43.09 -18.42 -6.33
CA TYR A 442 42.69 -18.31 -4.91
C TYR A 442 41.17 -18.35 -4.64
N THR A 443 40.34 -18.72 -5.63
CA THR A 443 38.97 -19.18 -5.36
C THR A 443 38.97 -20.51 -4.58
N TYR A 444 37.89 -20.77 -3.83
CA TYR A 444 37.85 -21.76 -2.74
C TYR A 444 38.02 -23.23 -3.17
N SER A 445 37.79 -23.57 -4.44
CA SER A 445 37.87 -24.96 -4.95
C SER A 445 39.30 -25.44 -5.18
N GLY A 446 40.09 -25.57 -4.11
CA GLY A 446 41.49 -26.01 -4.14
C GLY A 446 41.71 -27.50 -4.48
N TYR A 447 40.92 -28.11 -5.37
CA TYR A 447 40.99 -29.54 -5.66
C TYR A 447 40.68 -29.94 -7.11
N SER A 448 41.65 -29.72 -8.01
CA SER A 448 41.95 -30.68 -9.08
C SER A 448 43.37 -30.51 -9.63
N ALA A 449 44.24 -31.46 -9.27
CA ALA A 449 45.46 -31.87 -9.96
C ALA A 449 46.44 -30.80 -10.51
N GLY A 450 47.48 -30.53 -9.72
CA GLY A 450 48.85 -30.46 -10.26
C GLY A 450 49.45 -29.08 -10.55
N VAL A 451 48.65 -28.02 -10.68
CA VAL A 451 49.18 -26.65 -10.84
C VAL A 451 48.52 -25.72 -9.82
N LEU A 452 49.21 -25.48 -8.71
CA LEU A 452 49.06 -24.21 -7.99
C LEU A 452 49.62 -23.14 -8.92
N SER A 453 48.74 -22.49 -9.67
CA SER A 453 49.09 -21.47 -10.65
C SER A 453 49.48 -20.18 -9.95
N ASP A 454 50.68 -20.15 -9.39
CA ASP A 454 51.25 -18.98 -8.71
C ASP A 454 51.24 -17.77 -9.65
N PRO A 455 50.36 -16.78 -9.40
CA PRO A 455 50.26 -15.62 -10.25
C PRO A 455 51.37 -14.61 -9.94
N ALA A 456 52.14 -14.77 -8.85
CA ALA A 456 53.24 -13.87 -8.49
C ALA A 456 54.37 -13.86 -9.53
N ASN A 457 54.41 -14.85 -10.44
CA ASN A 457 55.37 -14.93 -11.52
C ASN A 457 54.76 -14.72 -12.93
N SER A 458 53.45 -14.48 -13.05
CA SER A 458 52.82 -14.20 -14.35
C SER A 458 53.07 -12.76 -14.81
N LYS A 459 52.86 -12.52 -16.12
CA LYS A 459 52.82 -11.17 -16.71
C LYS A 459 51.43 -10.51 -16.62
N ASP A 460 50.60 -10.99 -15.70
CA ASP A 460 49.36 -10.30 -15.36
C ASP A 460 49.64 -8.91 -14.80
N ARG A 461 48.68 -7.99 -14.94
CA ARG A 461 48.70 -6.73 -14.21
C ARG A 461 48.40 -7.00 -12.74
N LEU A 462 49.17 -6.35 -11.87
CA LEU A 462 48.81 -6.10 -10.48
C LEU A 462 48.19 -4.70 -10.35
N PHE A 463 48.78 -3.73 -11.07
CA PHE A 463 48.34 -2.33 -11.06
C PHE A 463 48.44 -1.70 -12.44
N ASN A 464 47.47 -0.87 -12.80
CA ASN A 464 47.44 -0.09 -14.02
C ASN A 464 46.90 1.34 -13.81
N LEU A 465 47.65 2.34 -14.29
CA LEU A 465 47.18 3.73 -14.38
C LEU A 465 47.05 4.16 -15.84
N GLY A 466 45.81 4.33 -16.28
CA GLY A 466 45.48 4.87 -17.59
C GLY A 466 45.68 6.38 -17.69
N ASN A 467 46.39 6.80 -18.74
CA ASN A 467 46.48 8.17 -19.25
C ASN A 467 45.81 8.32 -20.63
N GLY A 468 45.04 7.31 -21.03
CA GLY A 468 44.26 7.32 -22.26
C GLY A 468 43.19 8.42 -22.29
N LYS A 469 42.56 8.56 -23.44
CA LYS A 469 41.57 9.61 -23.74
C LYS A 469 40.43 9.04 -24.56
N ALA A 470 39.27 9.69 -24.48
CA ALA A 470 38.17 9.46 -25.40
C ALA A 470 37.57 10.76 -25.92
N THR A 471 36.88 10.69 -27.05
CA THR A 471 36.01 11.77 -27.52
C THR A 471 34.87 12.07 -26.54
N ARG A 472 34.33 13.30 -26.62
CA ARG A 472 33.26 13.81 -25.73
C ARG A 472 32.01 12.93 -25.62
N ASN A 473 31.79 12.02 -26.58
CA ASN A 473 30.58 11.21 -26.71
C ASN A 473 30.77 9.74 -26.28
N TYR A 474 31.83 9.41 -25.52
CA TYR A 474 32.06 8.04 -25.04
C TYR A 474 30.87 7.47 -24.25
N ASN A 475 30.46 6.24 -24.58
CA ASN A 475 29.47 5.50 -23.81
C ASN A 475 30.14 4.66 -22.72
N TYR A 476 29.81 5.01 -21.49
CA TYR A 476 30.39 4.50 -20.27
C TYR A 476 29.82 3.15 -19.80
N ASP A 477 28.68 2.71 -20.34
CA ASP A 477 28.22 1.33 -20.16
C ASP A 477 29.16 0.29 -20.83
N ASN A 478 29.97 0.71 -21.81
CA ASN A 478 30.65 -0.14 -22.80
C ASN A 478 32.16 -0.28 -22.55
N ILE A 479 32.53 -0.68 -21.34
CA ILE A 479 33.91 -0.58 -20.87
C ILE A 479 34.92 -1.57 -21.47
N PHE A 480 34.54 -2.84 -21.64
CA PHE A 480 35.44 -3.93 -22.08
C PHE A 480 35.54 -4.09 -23.61
N LEU A 481 35.13 -3.11 -24.42
CA LEU A 481 35.08 -3.22 -25.89
C LEU A 481 36.17 -2.40 -26.61
N THR A 482 36.60 -2.89 -27.78
CA THR A 482 37.83 -2.40 -28.45
C THR A 482 37.72 -2.17 -29.96
N VAL A 483 36.54 -2.32 -30.59
CA VAL A 483 36.40 -2.25 -32.07
C VAL A 483 35.19 -1.41 -32.49
N GLY A 484 35.41 -0.49 -33.45
CA GLY A 484 34.37 0.23 -34.19
C GLY A 484 34.23 1.72 -33.83
N ASN A 485 34.86 2.59 -34.62
CA ASN A 485 34.64 4.04 -34.84
C ASN A 485 34.37 5.00 -33.65
N PHE A 486 34.47 4.56 -32.40
CA PHE A 486 34.43 5.44 -31.23
C PHE A 486 35.84 5.62 -30.67
N GLU A 487 36.40 6.81 -30.88
CA GLU A 487 37.77 7.16 -30.50
C GLU A 487 37.99 7.07 -28.98
N VAL A 488 38.54 5.94 -28.54
CA VAL A 488 39.23 5.78 -27.26
C VAL A 488 40.68 5.41 -27.55
N THR A 489 41.62 6.34 -27.35
CA THR A 489 43.03 5.98 -27.25
C THR A 489 43.25 5.45 -25.85
N ARG A 490 43.22 4.13 -25.66
CA ARG A 490 43.63 3.52 -24.39
C ARG A 490 45.16 3.58 -24.30
N SER A 491 45.69 3.96 -23.14
CA SER A 491 47.14 4.09 -22.92
C SER A 491 47.50 3.90 -21.45
N ASP A 492 48.71 3.42 -21.15
CA ASP A 492 49.19 3.11 -19.81
C ASP A 492 50.39 4.00 -19.41
N ALA A 493 50.15 5.06 -18.62
CA ALA A 493 51.24 5.85 -18.04
C ALA A 493 52.13 5.03 -17.11
N PHE A 494 51.55 4.05 -16.43
CA PHE A 494 52.26 3.22 -15.45
C PHE A 494 51.58 1.86 -15.29
N THR A 495 52.34 0.78 -15.52
CA THR A 495 51.89 -0.61 -15.36
C THR A 495 52.85 -1.38 -14.48
N VAL A 496 52.32 -2.12 -13.48
CA VAL A 496 53.09 -3.09 -12.69
C VAL A 496 52.54 -4.48 -12.96
N LEU A 497 53.42 -5.38 -13.40
CA LEU A 497 53.09 -6.79 -13.58
C LEU A 497 53.35 -7.58 -12.30
N LYS A 498 52.62 -8.68 -12.08
CA LYS A 498 52.76 -9.51 -10.87
C LYS A 498 54.19 -10.03 -10.68
N ASN A 499 54.87 -10.40 -11.77
CA ASN A 499 56.30 -10.75 -11.79
C ASN A 499 57.29 -9.61 -11.43
N GLY A 500 56.79 -8.44 -10.99
CA GLY A 500 57.59 -7.30 -10.54
C GLY A 500 58.33 -6.56 -11.65
N GLN A 501 57.88 -6.65 -12.90
CA GLN A 501 58.29 -5.72 -13.95
C GLN A 501 57.41 -4.45 -13.92
N VAL A 502 58.02 -3.29 -14.19
CA VAL A 502 57.38 -1.98 -14.23
C VAL A 502 57.60 -1.33 -15.59
N GLY A 503 56.52 -0.84 -16.20
CA GLY A 503 56.54 -0.06 -17.44
C GLY A 503 56.04 1.36 -17.19
N ILE A 504 56.71 2.36 -17.77
CA ILE A 504 56.31 3.77 -17.73
C ILE A 504 56.10 4.26 -19.17
N ASP A 505 54.90 4.76 -19.47
CA ASP A 505 54.41 5.15 -20.80
C ASP A 505 54.52 4.01 -21.84
N ILE A 506 54.32 2.76 -21.40
CA ILE A 506 54.35 1.56 -22.24
C ILE A 506 52.99 0.87 -22.19
N ASP A 507 52.18 1.17 -23.21
CA ASP A 507 50.90 0.51 -23.47
C ASP A 507 51.06 -1.01 -23.55
N SER A 508 50.13 -1.75 -22.93
CA SER A 508 50.08 -3.21 -23.01
C SER A 508 51.37 -3.89 -22.52
N PHE A 509 52.02 -3.32 -21.50
CA PHE A 509 53.31 -3.78 -20.95
C PHE A 509 53.37 -5.28 -20.58
N HIS A 510 52.23 -5.93 -20.31
CA HIS A 510 52.11 -7.38 -20.12
C HIS A 510 52.66 -8.22 -21.31
N THR A 511 52.68 -7.66 -22.53
CA THR A 511 53.24 -8.30 -23.73
C THR A 511 54.77 -8.21 -23.84
N ASN A 512 55.41 -7.37 -23.03
CA ASN A 512 56.80 -6.98 -23.20
C ASN A 512 57.76 -8.18 -23.10
N THR A 513 58.67 -8.35 -24.07
CA THR A 513 59.58 -9.50 -24.16
C THR A 513 60.88 -9.34 -23.38
N SER A 514 61.23 -8.13 -22.95
CA SER A 514 62.43 -7.87 -22.15
C SER A 514 62.30 -8.44 -20.73
N ASN A 515 63.44 -8.79 -20.13
CA ASN A 515 63.56 -9.18 -18.72
C ASN A 515 63.84 -8.00 -17.78
N ALA A 516 63.98 -6.78 -18.33
CA ALA A 516 64.23 -5.57 -17.54
C ALA A 516 63.07 -5.30 -16.55
N LYS A 517 63.44 -5.03 -15.29
CA LYS A 517 62.51 -4.79 -14.18
C LYS A 517 61.88 -3.39 -14.18
N LEU A 518 62.55 -2.41 -14.79
CA LEU A 518 61.99 -1.10 -15.11
C LEU A 518 62.26 -0.80 -16.59
N GLN A 519 61.23 -0.34 -17.30
CA GLN A 519 61.33 0.12 -18.68
C GLN A 519 60.55 1.44 -18.80
N VAL A 520 61.14 2.42 -19.49
CA VAL A 520 60.60 3.77 -19.64
C VAL A 520 60.61 4.13 -21.13
N ASN A 521 59.45 4.43 -21.68
CA ASN A 521 59.32 4.92 -23.05
C ASN A 521 59.59 6.44 -23.09
N GLY A 522 60.85 6.83 -22.91
CA GLY A 522 61.22 8.25 -22.86
C GLY A 522 62.57 8.51 -22.21
N GLY A 523 62.94 9.80 -22.13
CA GLY A 523 64.18 10.23 -21.49
C GLY A 523 64.08 10.24 -19.97
N ILE A 524 65.02 9.57 -19.28
CA ILE A 524 65.14 9.61 -17.82
C ILE A 524 66.02 10.80 -17.44
N LYS A 525 65.42 11.86 -16.89
CA LYS A 525 66.20 12.98 -16.33
C LYS A 525 66.83 12.56 -15.00
N MET A 526 68.15 12.37 -15.01
CA MET A 526 68.93 12.06 -13.81
C MET A 526 69.27 13.35 -13.04
N GLY A 527 69.59 13.21 -11.76
CA GLY A 527 69.93 14.33 -10.88
C GLY A 527 70.76 13.84 -9.69
N ALA A 528 71.15 14.78 -8.82
CA ALA A 528 72.07 14.57 -7.72
C ALA A 528 71.60 15.34 -6.47
N GLN A 529 72.13 14.98 -5.30
CA GLN A 529 71.82 15.65 -4.02
C GLN A 529 72.60 16.97 -3.85
N SER A 530 73.83 17.01 -4.36
CA SER A 530 74.63 18.24 -4.50
C SER A 530 74.88 18.58 -5.96
N ALA A 531 74.98 19.87 -6.26
CA ALA A 531 75.41 20.39 -7.56
C ALA A 531 76.91 20.17 -7.84
N THR A 532 77.69 19.77 -6.82
CA THR A 532 79.11 19.42 -6.95
C THR A 532 79.38 17.95 -6.64
N LEU A 533 80.37 17.34 -7.29
CA LEU A 533 80.60 15.89 -7.17
C LEU A 533 81.00 15.48 -5.74
N SER A 534 81.83 16.31 -5.08
CA SER A 534 82.28 16.10 -3.70
C SER A 534 81.17 16.22 -2.65
N GLY A 535 80.04 16.83 -2.98
CA GLY A 535 78.86 16.92 -2.11
C GLY A 535 77.90 15.73 -2.23
N ASN A 536 78.19 14.74 -3.08
CA ASN A 536 77.38 13.53 -3.25
C ASN A 536 78.11 12.33 -2.63
N ILE A 537 77.45 11.59 -1.72
CA ILE A 537 78.02 10.38 -1.11
C ILE A 537 77.97 9.23 -2.12
N CYS A 538 79.04 8.44 -2.23
CA CYS A 538 79.04 7.13 -2.89
C CYS A 538 79.51 6.07 -1.89
N ASP A 539 78.65 5.11 -1.57
CA ASP A 539 78.86 4.09 -0.55
C ASP A 539 78.36 2.70 -0.99
N ASN A 540 78.04 1.81 -0.05
CA ASN A 540 77.48 0.49 -0.34
C ASN A 540 75.96 0.49 -0.59
N ASN A 541 75.24 1.50 -0.11
CA ASN A 541 73.79 1.62 -0.22
C ASN A 541 73.37 2.17 -1.59
N ASN A 542 74.20 3.03 -2.21
CA ASN A 542 73.95 3.58 -3.54
C ASN A 542 74.95 3.14 -4.62
N ARG A 543 75.72 2.08 -4.38
CA ARG A 543 76.57 1.45 -5.41
C ARG A 543 75.73 1.06 -6.63
N GLY A 544 76.16 1.50 -7.81
CA GLY A 544 75.42 1.32 -9.07
C GLY A 544 74.42 2.44 -9.39
N GLN A 545 74.20 3.41 -8.48
CA GLN A 545 73.48 4.64 -8.80
C GLN A 545 74.23 5.42 -9.89
N ILE A 546 73.48 6.00 -10.83
CA ILE A 546 73.98 7.01 -11.78
C ILE A 546 73.38 8.36 -11.38
N ILE A 547 74.21 9.42 -11.39
CA ILE A 547 73.81 10.80 -11.16
C ILE A 547 74.32 11.71 -12.28
N PHE A 548 73.73 12.91 -12.40
CA PHE A 548 74.19 13.96 -13.31
C PHE A 548 74.63 15.19 -12.49
N VAL A 549 75.88 15.60 -12.64
CA VAL A 549 76.59 16.62 -11.85
C VAL A 549 77.62 17.30 -12.75
N GLU A 550 77.86 18.61 -12.61
CA GLU A 550 78.95 19.31 -13.32
C GLU A 550 78.99 19.00 -14.84
N ASP A 551 77.80 18.98 -15.48
CA ASP A 551 77.52 18.63 -16.89
C ASP A 551 77.89 17.20 -17.32
N ASN A 552 78.07 16.29 -16.36
CA ASN A 552 78.63 14.95 -16.58
C ASN A 552 77.84 13.83 -15.86
N PHE A 553 77.91 12.61 -16.40
CA PHE A 553 77.27 11.43 -15.80
C PHE A 553 78.27 10.63 -14.97
N TYR A 554 77.96 10.43 -13.68
CA TYR A 554 78.81 9.67 -12.76
C TYR A 554 78.07 8.44 -12.22
N GLY A 555 78.75 7.29 -12.23
CA GLY A 555 78.27 6.06 -11.61
C GLY A 555 79.01 5.78 -10.30
N CYS A 556 78.30 5.46 -9.22
CA CYS A 556 78.90 5.09 -7.96
C CYS A 556 79.47 3.66 -8.04
N LYS A 557 80.79 3.53 -7.91
CA LYS A 557 81.52 2.25 -7.91
C LYS A 557 82.17 2.02 -6.54
N SER A 558 82.71 0.84 -6.29
CA SER A 558 83.45 0.53 -5.04
C SER A 558 84.70 1.39 -4.81
N THR A 559 85.09 2.21 -5.79
CA THR A 559 86.21 3.17 -5.74
C THR A 559 85.74 4.62 -5.62
N GLY A 560 84.45 4.87 -5.35
CA GLY A 560 83.83 6.19 -5.38
C GLY A 560 83.11 6.49 -6.71
N TRP A 561 82.78 7.76 -6.95
CA TRP A 561 82.19 8.21 -8.20
C TRP A 561 83.17 8.07 -9.36
N VAL A 562 82.70 7.52 -10.48
CA VAL A 562 83.49 7.39 -11.72
C VAL A 562 82.66 7.88 -12.90
N LEU A 563 83.27 8.74 -13.71
CA LEU A 563 82.70 9.28 -14.95
C LEU A 563 82.29 8.15 -15.91
N LEU A 564 81.17 8.31 -16.61
CA LEU A 564 80.59 7.29 -17.50
C LEU A 564 80.72 7.65 -19.00
N ASN A 565 80.99 8.91 -19.31
CA ASN A 565 81.22 9.44 -20.65
C ASN A 565 82.69 9.87 -20.82
N ASN A 566 83.33 9.53 -21.94
CA ASN A 566 84.69 9.94 -22.30
C ASN A 566 84.85 9.94 -23.82
#